data_AF-A0A4Q3RP36-F1
#
_entry.id   AF-A0A4Q3RP36-F1
#
_cell.length_a   1.000
_cell.length_b   1.000
_cell.length_c   1.000
_cell.angle_alpha   90.00
_cell.angle_beta   90.00
_cell.angle_gamma   90.00
#
_symmetry.space_group_name_H-M   'P 1'
#
loop_
_entity.id
_entity.type
_entity.pdbx_description
1 polymer ?
#
loop_
_entity_poly.entity_id
_entity_poly.type
_entity_poly.pdbx_seq_one_letter_code
_entity_poly.pdbx_strand_id
1 'polypeptide(L)'
;MESLNASDTAPVRYRSSVLAETLETIKIRSEQLFLQVKFLGYSTAMDEYEQRKLRIFNQINFFQLLAGLFIPILGMLLPGNIPTVAWGIACWPAGVSIIALGLNYFRQHQASLYAYFLLYPLCTCFVYLNGMNPGIELHFLLFVILAVFFLHDFGFMLFAIGFSMISFFILSVILDHFTYEVEKANKVVYLLYKAVSLVFIFYGLYLVKKENTIYQFNILTKQKHLAEKNTEIEQQKEEISAKAKQLEKQKEELADLNAFKNKLFSIISHDLKSPMYALRNLFQHMHQYDLPAEEV
;
A
#
# COMPACT_ATOMS: atom_id res chain seq x y z
N MET A 1 78.31 -13.55 1.71
CA MET A 1 77.62 -12.48 2.45
C MET A 1 76.79 -11.72 1.43
N GLU A 2 75.60 -12.28 1.13
CA GLU A 2 74.31 -11.85 1.72
C GLU A 2 73.95 -10.44 1.22
N SER A 3 73.21 -10.34 0.11
CA SER A 3 71.75 -10.51 -0.03
C SER A 3 70.95 -9.26 0.38
N LEU A 4 69.95 -8.97 -0.46
CA LEU A 4 68.77 -8.14 -0.23
C LEU A 4 68.89 -6.65 -0.56
N ASN A 5 68.32 -6.27 -1.69
CA ASN A 5 67.30 -5.22 -1.66
C ASN A 5 66.30 -5.42 -2.80
N ALA A 6 65.21 -6.10 -2.45
CA ALA A 6 63.96 -6.15 -3.21
C ALA A 6 62.85 -5.61 -2.30
N SER A 7 62.55 -4.32 -2.42
CA SER A 7 61.31 -3.65 -2.03
C SER A 7 61.38 -2.26 -2.71
N ASP A 8 60.36 -1.65 -3.31
CA ASP A 8 58.93 -1.71 -3.11
C ASP A 8 58.22 -1.29 -4.40
N THR A 9 57.42 -2.18 -5.00
CA THR A 9 56.43 -1.81 -6.03
C THR A 9 55.06 -2.38 -5.68
N ALA A 10 54.60 -2.15 -4.45
CA ALA A 10 53.22 -2.46 -4.06
C ALA A 10 52.66 -1.47 -3.04
N PRO A 11 51.97 -0.40 -3.48
CA PRO A 11 50.92 0.16 -2.62
C PRO A 11 49.62 0.59 -3.32
N VAL A 12 49.46 0.40 -4.64
CA VAL A 12 48.29 0.98 -5.35
C VAL A 12 47.09 0.01 -5.39
N ARG A 13 47.31 -1.28 -5.66
CA ARG A 13 46.22 -2.25 -5.92
C ARG A 13 45.46 -2.71 -4.66
N TYR A 14 46.13 -2.72 -3.51
CA TYR A 14 45.52 -3.09 -2.22
C TYR A 14 44.67 -1.95 -1.62
N ARG A 15 45.05 -0.69 -1.87
CA ARG A 15 44.31 0.48 -1.37
C ARG A 15 43.00 0.69 -2.15
N SER A 16 42.97 0.37 -3.44
CA SER A 16 41.75 0.41 -4.26
C SER A 16 40.73 -0.67 -3.88
N SER A 17 41.16 -1.86 -3.43
CA SER A 17 40.23 -2.92 -3.00
C SER A 17 39.56 -2.61 -1.66
N VAL A 18 40.30 -2.04 -0.71
CA VAL A 18 39.74 -1.61 0.59
C VAL A 18 38.76 -0.45 0.42
N LEU A 19 39.06 0.52 -0.46
CA LEU A 19 38.12 1.61 -0.77
C LEU A 19 36.85 1.10 -1.46
N ALA A 20 36.95 0.13 -2.37
CA ALA A 20 35.79 -0.47 -3.01
C ALA A 20 34.89 -1.22 -2.00
N GLU A 21 35.49 -2.01 -1.11
CA GLU A 21 34.77 -2.79 -0.09
C GLU A 21 34.09 -1.90 0.96
N THR A 22 34.75 -0.83 1.38
CA THR A 22 34.15 0.18 2.28
C THR A 22 33.00 0.93 1.62
N LEU A 23 33.12 1.32 0.35
CA LEU A 23 32.03 1.95 -0.42
C LEU A 23 30.83 1.01 -0.58
N GLU A 24 31.08 -0.27 -0.85
CA GLU A 24 30.01 -1.27 -0.96
C GLU A 24 29.29 -1.48 0.38
N THR A 25 30.05 -1.55 1.48
CA THR A 25 29.48 -1.66 2.84
C THR A 25 28.62 -0.44 3.20
N ILE A 26 29.09 0.77 2.87
CA ILE A 26 28.35 2.02 3.09
C ILE A 26 27.07 2.01 2.25
N LYS A 27 27.15 1.61 0.98
CA LYS A 27 25.99 1.52 0.08
C LYS A 27 24.93 0.58 0.67
N ILE A 28 25.30 -0.64 1.05
CA ILE A 28 24.37 -1.63 1.62
C ILE A 28 23.71 -1.08 2.90
N ARG A 29 24.50 -0.50 3.82
CA ARG A 29 23.95 0.09 5.05
C ARG A 29 22.99 1.23 4.77
N SER A 30 23.32 2.09 3.81
CA SER A 30 22.47 3.21 3.42
C SER A 30 21.14 2.75 2.81
N GLU A 31 21.17 1.69 1.99
CA GLU A 31 19.97 1.09 1.40
C GLU A 31 19.09 0.44 2.46
N GLN A 32 19.70 -0.28 3.42
CA GLN A 32 18.99 -0.87 4.55
C GLN A 32 18.33 0.19 5.43
N LEU A 33 19.05 1.26 5.77
CA LEU A 33 18.52 2.36 6.58
C LEU A 33 17.37 3.05 5.85
N PHE A 34 17.52 3.30 4.55
CA PHE A 34 16.46 3.86 3.73
C PHE A 34 15.21 2.96 3.69
N LEU A 35 15.37 1.64 3.56
CA LEU A 35 14.26 0.69 3.62
C LEU A 35 13.58 0.71 5.01
N GLN A 36 14.35 0.69 6.09
CA GLN A 36 13.80 0.78 7.45
C GLN A 36 12.96 2.04 7.63
N VAL A 37 13.49 3.20 7.20
CA VAL A 37 12.77 4.48 7.29
C VAL A 37 11.50 4.47 6.45
N LYS A 38 11.56 3.92 5.24
CA LYS A 38 10.39 3.82 4.35
C LYS A 38 9.24 3.03 4.99
N PHE A 39 9.55 1.96 5.72
CA PHE A 39 8.56 1.11 6.38
C PHE A 39 8.28 1.50 7.85
N LEU A 40 8.73 2.67 8.31
CA LEU A 40 8.40 3.18 9.64
C LEU A 40 6.89 3.27 9.85
N GLY A 41 6.42 2.66 10.93
CA GLY A 41 5.01 2.67 11.30
C GLY A 41 4.13 1.73 10.46
N TYR A 42 4.73 0.84 9.66
CA TYR A 42 3.99 -0.15 8.89
C TYR A 42 3.12 -1.04 9.80
N SER A 43 1.88 -1.28 9.37
CA SER A 43 0.94 -2.19 10.02
C SER A 43 0.25 -3.06 8.98
N THR A 44 0.13 -4.36 9.26
CA THR A 44 -0.56 -5.32 8.39
C THR A 44 -2.07 -5.09 8.32
N ALA A 45 -2.63 -4.30 9.24
CA ALA A 45 -4.05 -3.94 9.25
C ALA A 45 -4.40 -2.78 8.30
N MET A 46 -3.42 -2.07 7.73
CA MET A 46 -3.66 -0.95 6.82
C MET A 46 -4.00 -1.42 5.41
N ASP A 47 -4.87 -0.69 4.73
CA ASP A 47 -5.09 -0.88 3.29
C ASP A 47 -3.81 -0.61 2.49
N GLU A 48 -3.67 -1.27 1.35
CA GLU A 48 -2.48 -1.14 0.52
C GLU A 48 -2.23 0.31 0.07
N TYR A 49 -3.31 1.09 -0.12
CA TYR A 49 -3.21 2.50 -0.49
C TYR A 49 -2.62 3.35 0.64
N GLU A 50 -3.06 3.13 1.88
CA GLU A 50 -2.51 3.83 3.05
C GLU A 50 -1.05 3.47 3.27
N GLN A 51 -0.68 2.18 3.10
CA GLN A 51 0.71 1.75 3.18
C GLN A 51 1.58 2.43 2.12
N ARG A 52 1.08 2.57 0.88
CA ARG A 52 1.79 3.29 -0.19
C ARG A 52 1.98 4.76 0.18
N LYS A 53 0.94 5.46 0.63
CA LYS A 53 1.02 6.85 1.11
C LYS A 53 2.03 6.99 2.24
N LEU A 54 1.99 6.15 3.26
CA LEU A 54 2.92 6.18 4.38
C LEU A 54 4.38 6.06 3.92
N ARG A 55 4.67 5.12 3.02
CA ARG A 55 6.02 4.94 2.46
C ARG A 55 6.51 6.18 1.71
N ILE A 56 5.65 6.78 0.90
CA ILE A 56 5.96 8.01 0.15
C ILE A 56 6.22 9.16 1.14
N PHE A 57 5.37 9.31 2.16
CA PHE A 57 5.49 10.36 3.15
C PHE A 57 6.78 10.24 3.98
N ASN A 58 7.12 9.04 4.45
CA ASN A 58 8.37 8.76 5.15
C ASN A 58 9.58 9.04 4.26
N GLN A 59 9.53 8.63 2.99
CA GLN A 59 10.60 8.86 2.03
C GLN A 59 10.84 10.35 1.79
N ILE A 60 9.79 11.16 1.61
CA ILE A 60 9.92 12.61 1.44
C ILE A 60 10.54 13.25 2.68
N ASN A 61 10.02 12.93 3.87
CA ASN A 61 10.52 13.48 5.13
C ASN A 61 11.98 13.10 5.40
N PHE A 62 12.38 11.89 5.04
CA PHE A 62 13.78 11.47 5.16
C PHE A 62 14.72 12.33 4.31
N PHE A 63 14.38 12.56 3.03
CA PHE A 63 15.21 13.39 2.17
C PHE A 63 15.17 14.87 2.56
N GLN A 64 14.03 15.39 3.04
CA GLN A 64 13.93 16.74 3.56
C GLN A 64 14.76 16.94 4.83
N LEU A 65 14.80 15.94 5.73
CA LEU A 65 15.69 15.94 6.89
C LEU A 65 17.16 16.00 6.46
N LEU A 66 17.57 15.15 5.52
CA LEU A 66 18.94 15.13 5.02
C LEU A 66 19.31 16.47 4.37
N ALA A 67 18.50 16.99 3.46
CA ALA A 67 18.75 18.26 2.79
C ALA A 67 18.72 19.45 3.77
N GLY A 68 17.76 19.44 4.70
CA GLY A 68 17.57 20.48 5.70
C GLY A 68 18.67 20.55 6.75
N LEU A 69 19.47 19.48 6.93
CA LEU A 69 20.68 19.50 7.75
C LEU A 69 21.94 19.74 6.91
N PHE A 70 22.03 19.10 5.73
CA PHE A 70 23.22 19.15 4.89
C PHE A 70 23.52 20.56 4.36
N ILE A 71 22.50 21.27 3.85
CA ILE A 71 22.72 22.59 3.24
C ILE A 71 23.16 23.62 4.29
N PRO A 72 22.53 23.74 5.49
CA PRO A 72 23.06 24.62 6.52
C PRO A 72 24.47 24.28 6.98
N ILE A 73 24.80 22.99 7.16
CA ILE A 73 26.15 22.56 7.53
C ILE A 73 27.16 22.96 6.45
N LEU A 74 26.82 22.76 5.17
CA LEU A 74 27.64 23.21 4.06
C LEU A 74 27.82 24.74 4.07
N GLY A 75 26.75 25.48 4.39
CA GLY A 75 26.79 26.94 4.56
C GLY A 75 27.70 27.42 5.68
N MET A 76 27.83 26.64 6.77
CA MET A 76 28.79 26.93 7.85
C MET A 76 30.25 26.67 7.44
N LEU A 77 30.48 25.71 6.54
CA LEU A 77 31.83 25.31 6.10
C LEU A 77 32.36 26.20 4.97
N LEU A 78 31.48 26.73 4.14
CA LEU A 78 31.85 27.61 3.04
C LEU A 78 32.10 29.04 3.54
N PRO A 79 33.01 29.79 2.88
CA PRO A 79 33.26 31.18 3.24
C PRO A 79 31.99 32.01 3.08
N GLY A 80 31.69 32.84 4.09
CA GLY A 80 30.53 33.73 4.12
C GLY A 80 30.46 34.53 5.42
N ASN A 81 29.80 35.68 5.37
CA ASN A 81 29.67 36.60 6.52
C ASN A 81 28.45 36.30 7.42
N ILE A 82 27.88 35.09 7.34
CA ILE A 82 26.70 34.69 8.12
C ILE A 82 27.15 33.94 9.37
N PRO A 83 26.70 34.34 10.57
CA PRO A 83 27.08 33.68 11.82
C PRO A 83 26.56 32.24 11.87
N THR A 84 27.31 31.35 12.52
CA THR A 84 26.94 29.93 12.68
C THR A 84 25.60 29.74 13.40
N VAL A 85 25.21 30.67 14.27
CA VAL A 85 23.90 30.67 14.94
C VAL A 85 22.76 30.80 13.93
N ALA A 86 22.88 31.65 12.90
CA ALA A 86 21.86 31.80 11.87
C ALA A 86 21.72 30.51 11.04
N TRP A 87 22.82 29.83 10.73
CA TRP A 87 22.78 28.51 10.11
C TRP A 87 22.13 27.45 11.00
N GLY A 88 22.29 27.54 12.32
CA GLY A 88 21.53 26.72 13.27
C GLY A 88 20.01 26.97 13.20
N ILE A 89 19.60 28.23 13.00
CA ILE A 89 18.19 28.59 12.80
C ILE A 89 17.66 27.99 11.49
N ALA A 90 18.45 27.95 10.42
CA ALA A 90 18.06 27.35 9.14
C ALA A 90 17.72 25.84 9.22
N CYS A 91 18.15 25.14 10.28
CA CYS A 91 17.83 23.73 10.51
C CYS A 91 16.43 23.49 11.08
N TRP A 92 15.68 24.52 11.51
CA TRP A 92 14.37 24.37 12.14
C TRP A 92 13.36 23.53 11.31
N PRO A 93 13.21 23.74 9.99
CA PRO A 93 12.34 22.89 9.18
C PRO A 93 12.71 21.40 9.19
N ALA A 94 14.00 21.06 9.36
CA ALA A 94 14.43 19.66 9.47
C ALA A 94 13.92 19.00 10.76
N GLY A 95 13.75 19.78 11.84
CA GLY A 95 13.12 19.32 13.08
C GLY A 95 11.69 18.81 12.87
N VAL A 96 10.95 19.41 11.94
CA VAL A 96 9.58 18.97 11.60
C VAL A 96 9.60 17.58 10.97
N SER A 97 10.57 17.30 10.10
CA SER A 97 10.73 15.96 9.52
C SER A 97 11.09 14.90 10.56
N ILE A 98 11.87 15.26 11.59
CA ILE A 98 12.15 14.37 12.73
C ILE A 98 10.86 14.05 13.50
N ILE A 99 10.07 15.08 13.82
CA ILE A 99 8.78 14.92 14.52
C ILE A 99 7.84 14.02 13.71
N ALA A 100 7.72 14.26 12.39
CA ALA A 100 6.89 13.47 11.52
C ALA A 100 7.31 11.98 11.49
N LEU A 101 8.60 11.70 11.28
CA LEU A 101 9.11 10.33 11.30
C LEU A 101 8.95 9.66 12.67
N GLY A 102 9.13 10.41 13.76
CA GLY A 102 8.90 9.93 15.13
C GLY A 102 7.43 9.57 15.40
N LEU A 103 6.49 10.41 14.97
CA LEU A 103 5.05 10.13 15.10
C LEU A 103 4.64 8.92 14.27
N ASN A 104 5.20 8.76 13.06
CA ASN A 104 4.98 7.55 12.26
C ASN A 104 5.58 6.30 12.92
N TYR A 105 6.74 6.40 13.58
CA TYR A 105 7.29 5.29 14.38
C TYR A 105 6.30 4.83 15.46
N PHE A 106 5.66 5.77 16.16
CA PHE A 106 4.62 5.49 17.17
C PHE A 106 3.24 5.15 16.57
N ARG A 107 3.14 4.95 15.25
CA ARG A 107 1.91 4.63 14.51
C ARG A 107 0.81 5.70 14.61
N GLN A 108 1.17 6.93 14.95
CA GLN A 108 0.25 8.06 15.00
C GLN A 108 0.24 8.82 13.66
N HIS A 109 -0.18 8.15 12.59
CA HIS A 109 -0.02 8.65 11.21
C HIS A 109 -0.79 9.95 10.92
N GLN A 110 -2.02 10.06 11.41
CA GLN A 110 -2.81 11.29 11.23
C GLN A 110 -2.16 12.47 11.97
N ALA A 111 -1.72 12.25 13.21
CA ALA A 111 -0.99 13.27 13.96
C ALA A 111 0.31 13.67 13.26
N SER A 112 1.02 12.71 12.65
CA SER A 112 2.22 12.99 11.85
C SER A 112 1.93 13.91 10.66
N LEU A 113 0.84 13.67 9.92
CA LEU A 113 0.44 14.51 8.79
C LEU A 113 0.08 15.93 9.27
N TYR A 114 -0.74 16.04 10.32
CA TYR A 114 -1.15 17.33 10.86
C TYR A 114 0.03 18.13 11.41
N ALA A 115 0.91 17.49 12.17
CA ALA A 115 2.13 18.11 12.67
C ALA A 115 3.01 18.61 11.52
N TYR A 116 3.19 17.81 10.46
CA TYR A 116 3.99 18.21 9.31
C TYR A 116 3.43 19.44 8.58
N PHE A 117 2.14 19.42 8.22
CA PHE A 117 1.53 20.51 7.45
C PHE A 117 1.30 21.79 8.25
N LEU A 118 1.25 21.71 9.59
CA LEU A 118 1.16 22.88 10.45
C LEU A 118 2.54 23.44 10.81
N LEU A 119 3.46 22.58 11.25
CA LEU A 119 4.75 23.03 11.78
C LEU A 119 5.71 23.47 10.68
N TYR A 120 5.67 22.89 9.47
CA TYR A 120 6.65 23.24 8.46
C TYR A 120 6.52 24.70 7.98
N PRO A 121 5.33 25.19 7.56
CA PRO A 121 5.15 26.61 7.24
C PRO A 121 5.53 27.52 8.40
N LEU A 122 5.18 27.14 9.64
CA LEU A 122 5.48 27.90 10.85
C LEU A 122 7.00 27.98 11.11
N CYS A 123 7.71 26.86 11.10
CA CYS A 123 9.17 26.82 11.27
C CYS A 123 9.88 27.56 10.14
N THR A 124 9.35 27.52 8.92
CA THR A 124 9.88 28.31 7.80
C THR A 124 9.73 29.80 8.08
N CYS A 125 8.53 30.26 8.45
CA CYS A 125 8.31 31.65 8.87
C CYS A 125 9.23 32.06 10.03
N PHE A 126 9.48 31.18 11.00
CA PHE A 126 10.41 31.45 12.09
C PHE A 126 11.84 31.74 11.61
N VAL A 127 12.34 31.01 10.60
CA VAL A 127 13.66 31.28 10.00
C VAL A 127 13.71 32.71 9.45
N TYR A 128 12.69 33.10 8.70
CA TYR A 128 12.63 34.42 8.06
C TYR A 128 12.40 35.57 9.04
N LEU A 129 11.57 35.38 10.07
CA LEU A 129 11.35 36.37 11.13
C LEU A 129 12.61 36.63 11.96
N ASN A 130 13.52 35.66 12.06
CA ASN A 130 14.86 35.86 12.64
C ASN A 130 15.84 36.59 11.69
N GLY A 131 15.33 37.12 10.57
CA GLY A 131 16.08 37.96 9.63
C GLY A 131 16.96 37.18 8.66
N MET A 132 16.79 35.87 8.51
CA MET A 132 17.54 35.06 7.56
C MET A 132 16.71 34.72 6.32
N ASN A 133 17.23 35.06 5.14
CA ASN A 133 16.65 34.63 3.86
C ASN A 133 17.54 33.59 3.18
N PRO A 134 17.26 32.28 3.38
CA PRO A 134 17.97 31.20 2.70
C PRO A 134 17.46 30.92 1.27
N GLY A 135 16.34 31.51 0.84
CA GLY A 135 15.77 31.24 -0.49
C GLY A 135 14.91 29.97 -0.57
N ILE A 136 14.31 29.54 0.54
CA ILE A 136 13.47 28.32 0.62
C ILE A 136 11.98 28.54 0.36
N GLU A 137 11.55 29.75 -0.05
CA GLU A 137 10.14 30.12 -0.25
C GLU A 137 9.42 29.24 -1.29
N LEU A 138 10.14 28.68 -2.27
CA LEU A 138 9.56 27.75 -3.24
C LEU A 138 9.05 26.46 -2.59
N HIS A 139 9.54 26.09 -1.40
CA HIS A 139 9.02 24.92 -0.68
C HIS A 139 7.54 25.07 -0.30
N PHE A 140 7.00 26.29 -0.15
CA PHE A 140 5.56 26.48 0.08
C PHE A 140 4.70 25.84 -1.02
N LEU A 141 5.17 25.86 -2.28
CA LEU A 141 4.48 25.19 -3.38
C LEU A 141 4.46 23.66 -3.20
N LEU A 142 5.57 23.08 -2.74
CA LEU A 142 5.64 21.67 -2.40
C LEU A 142 4.60 21.32 -1.32
N PHE A 143 4.43 22.15 -0.28
CA PHE A 143 3.42 21.89 0.76
C PHE A 143 2.00 21.87 0.20
N VAL A 144 1.67 22.78 -0.70
CA VAL A 144 0.36 22.78 -1.37
C VAL A 144 0.15 21.47 -2.13
N ILE A 145 1.15 21.03 -2.92
CA ILE A 145 1.07 19.78 -3.69
C ILE A 145 0.91 18.57 -2.77
N LEU A 146 1.72 18.49 -1.71
CA LEU A 146 1.68 17.38 -0.76
C LEU A 146 0.40 17.38 0.08
N ALA A 147 -0.13 18.55 0.43
CA ALA A 147 -1.37 18.70 1.19
C ALA A 147 -2.54 18.07 0.43
N VAL A 148 -2.68 18.38 -0.86
CA VAL A 148 -3.72 17.83 -1.73
C VAL A 148 -3.62 16.30 -1.83
N PHE A 149 -2.42 15.75 -1.81
CA PHE A 149 -2.22 14.31 -1.95
C PHE A 149 -2.42 13.53 -0.64
N PHE A 150 -1.93 14.04 0.49
CA PHE A 150 -1.88 13.31 1.75
C PHE A 150 -3.07 13.55 2.67
N LEU A 151 -3.65 14.75 2.66
CA LEU A 151 -4.75 15.09 3.56
C LEU A 151 -6.07 14.58 2.99
N HIS A 152 -6.75 13.75 3.77
CA HIS A 152 -8.05 13.20 3.39
C HIS A 152 -9.20 14.13 3.80
N ASP A 153 -9.03 14.88 4.89
CA ASP A 153 -10.02 15.84 5.35
C ASP A 153 -9.96 17.12 4.50
N PHE A 154 -11.07 17.43 3.82
CA PHE A 154 -11.15 18.57 2.91
C PHE A 154 -10.96 19.92 3.64
N GLY A 155 -11.50 20.04 4.86
CA GLY A 155 -11.38 21.27 5.66
C GLY A 155 -9.94 21.54 6.08
N PHE A 156 -9.27 20.52 6.62
CA PHE A 156 -7.87 20.61 7.02
C PHE A 156 -6.94 20.79 5.82
N MET A 157 -7.24 20.17 4.68
CA MET A 157 -6.53 20.39 3.42
C MET A 157 -6.60 21.86 2.99
N LEU A 158 -7.81 22.45 2.93
CA LEU A 158 -7.97 23.87 2.59
C LEU A 158 -7.27 24.78 3.60
N PHE A 159 -7.36 24.47 4.89
CA PHE A 159 -6.65 25.20 5.93
C PHE A 159 -5.13 25.15 5.73
N ALA A 160 -4.55 23.96 5.50
CA ALA A 160 -3.11 23.81 5.30
C ALA A 160 -2.62 24.54 4.04
N ILE A 161 -3.39 24.50 2.95
CA ILE A 161 -3.11 25.26 1.73
C ILE A 161 -3.17 26.76 2.02
N GLY A 162 -4.26 27.23 2.63
CA GLY A 162 -4.43 28.64 3.00
C GLY A 162 -3.32 29.14 3.91
N PHE A 163 -2.97 28.38 4.95
CA PHE A 163 -1.88 28.70 5.87
C PHE A 163 -0.52 28.77 5.16
N SER A 164 -0.25 27.85 4.23
CA SER A 164 0.97 27.86 3.41
C SER A 164 1.03 29.07 2.47
N MET A 165 -0.10 29.41 1.83
CA MET A 165 -0.20 30.55 0.91
C MET A 165 -0.07 31.90 1.64
N ILE A 166 -0.71 32.03 2.81
CA ILE A 166 -0.58 33.22 3.66
C ILE A 166 0.87 33.36 4.15
N SER A 167 1.49 32.26 4.58
CA SER A 167 2.91 32.24 4.99
C SER A 167 3.83 32.68 3.85
N PHE A 168 3.60 32.17 2.64
CA PHE A 168 4.34 32.59 1.44
C PHE A 168 4.13 34.07 1.11
N PHE A 169 2.90 34.58 1.22
CA PHE A 169 2.59 35.99 0.98
C PHE A 169 3.27 36.92 1.99
N ILE A 170 3.17 36.60 3.29
CA ILE A 170 3.87 37.34 4.36
C ILE A 170 5.36 37.39 4.03
N LEU A 171 5.94 36.26 3.69
CA LEU A 171 7.35 36.18 3.38
C LEU A 171 7.75 36.98 2.14
N SER A 172 7.01 36.87 1.05
CA SER A 172 7.42 37.43 -0.24
C SER A 172 7.09 38.91 -0.40
N VAL A 173 6.11 39.42 0.36
CA VAL A 173 5.56 40.76 0.18
C VAL A 173 5.73 41.64 1.41
N ILE A 174 5.62 41.08 2.63
CA ILE A 174 5.66 41.87 3.87
C ILE A 174 7.11 41.98 4.39
N LEU A 175 7.90 40.91 4.34
CA LEU A 175 9.30 40.94 4.75
C LEU A 175 10.21 41.34 3.58
N ASP A 176 10.60 42.63 3.53
CA ASP A 176 11.46 43.19 2.47
C ASP A 176 12.93 43.40 2.92
N HIS A 177 13.22 43.26 4.22
CA HIS A 177 14.56 43.49 4.78
C HIS A 177 15.03 42.32 5.64
N PHE A 178 16.10 41.67 5.23
CA PHE A 178 16.73 40.55 5.93
C PHE A 178 18.15 40.91 6.38
N THR A 179 18.46 40.65 7.64
CA THR A 179 19.80 40.84 8.20
C THR A 179 20.83 39.89 7.56
N TYR A 180 20.39 38.67 7.23
CA TYR A 180 21.23 37.61 6.66
C TYR A 180 20.66 37.16 5.32
N GLU A 181 21.09 37.81 4.25
CA GLU A 181 20.77 37.41 2.88
C GLU A 181 21.80 36.40 2.37
N VAL A 182 21.40 35.12 2.28
CA VAL A 182 22.28 34.05 1.79
C VAL A 182 22.70 34.29 0.33
N GLU A 183 21.86 34.93 -0.47
CA GLU A 183 22.19 35.30 -1.85
C GLU A 183 23.45 36.18 -1.95
N LYS A 184 23.53 37.23 -1.11
CA LYS A 184 24.66 38.15 -1.07
C LYS A 184 25.90 37.52 -0.44
N ALA A 185 25.71 36.70 0.60
CA ALA A 185 26.82 36.10 1.33
C ALA A 185 27.46 34.91 0.59
N ASN A 186 26.63 34.03 0.01
CA ASN A 186 27.11 32.84 -0.69
C ASN A 186 26.10 32.39 -1.77
N LYS A 187 26.30 32.91 -2.98
CA LYS A 187 25.45 32.61 -4.14
C LYS A 187 25.36 31.11 -4.46
N VAL A 188 26.41 30.33 -4.19
CA VAL A 188 26.42 28.89 -4.44
C VAL A 188 25.42 28.19 -3.52
N VAL A 189 25.44 28.49 -2.22
CA VAL A 189 24.49 27.90 -1.26
C VAL A 189 23.05 28.34 -1.54
N TYR A 190 22.86 29.61 -1.91
CA TYR A 190 21.55 30.12 -2.32
C TYR A 190 20.98 29.36 -3.54
N LEU A 191 21.80 29.17 -4.59
CA LEU A 191 21.40 28.40 -5.77
C LEU A 191 21.12 26.93 -5.43
N LEU A 192 21.87 26.33 -4.50
CA LEU A 192 21.60 24.97 -4.01
C LEU A 192 20.22 24.88 -3.34
N TYR A 193 19.84 25.83 -2.48
CA TYR A 193 18.49 25.86 -1.90
C TYR A 193 17.39 25.93 -2.97
N LYS A 194 17.56 26.78 -3.99
CA LYS A 194 16.62 26.88 -5.11
C LYS A 194 16.53 25.58 -5.91
N ALA A 195 17.67 25.00 -6.26
CA ALA A 195 17.74 23.75 -7.01
C ALA A 195 17.07 22.59 -6.24
N VAL A 196 17.38 22.45 -4.95
CA VAL A 196 16.79 21.42 -4.09
C VAL A 196 15.27 21.61 -3.93
N SER A 197 14.81 22.86 -3.75
CA SER A 197 13.37 23.16 -3.72
C SER A 197 12.68 22.68 -4.99
N LEU A 198 13.25 22.99 -6.15
CA LEU A 198 12.72 22.64 -7.46
C LEU A 198 12.71 21.12 -7.67
N VAL A 199 13.81 20.44 -7.31
CA VAL A 199 13.89 18.97 -7.34
C VAL A 199 12.80 18.36 -6.47
N PHE A 200 12.56 18.86 -5.25
CA PHE A 200 11.51 18.33 -4.39
C PHE A 200 10.10 18.55 -4.96
N ILE A 201 9.82 19.70 -5.59
CA ILE A 201 8.53 19.96 -6.24
C ILE A 201 8.28 18.93 -7.34
N PHE A 202 9.23 18.77 -8.27
CA PHE A 202 9.10 17.79 -9.35
C PHE A 202 9.03 16.36 -8.84
N TYR A 203 9.82 16.04 -7.82
CA TYR A 203 9.82 14.74 -7.19
C TYR A 203 8.48 14.44 -6.50
N GLY A 204 7.92 15.41 -5.78
CA GLY A 204 6.58 15.34 -5.18
C GLY A 204 5.51 15.10 -6.24
N LEU A 205 5.48 15.90 -7.32
CA LEU A 205 4.54 15.72 -8.43
C LEU A 205 4.69 14.35 -9.11
N TYR A 206 5.92 13.91 -9.34
CA TYR A 206 6.20 12.58 -9.91
C TYR A 206 5.64 11.47 -9.03
N LEU A 207 5.84 11.55 -7.70
CA LEU A 207 5.32 10.57 -6.76
C LEU A 207 3.79 10.54 -6.73
N VAL A 208 3.15 11.72 -6.70
CA VAL A 208 1.68 11.85 -6.77
C VAL A 208 1.15 11.21 -8.04
N LYS A 209 1.73 11.55 -9.19
CA LYS A 209 1.31 11.00 -10.50
C LYS A 209 1.48 9.49 -10.55
N LYS A 210 2.65 8.99 -10.12
CA LYS A 210 2.96 7.56 -10.10
C LYS A 210 1.95 6.79 -9.24
N GLU A 211 1.65 7.29 -8.04
CA GLU A 211 0.71 6.63 -7.15
C GLU A 211 -0.71 6.64 -7.71
N ASN A 212 -1.14 7.74 -8.31
CA ASN A 212 -2.44 7.81 -8.95
C ASN A 212 -2.57 6.80 -10.09
N THR A 213 -1.53 6.62 -10.92
CA THR A 213 -1.52 5.61 -12.00
C THR A 213 -1.58 4.18 -11.45
N ILE A 214 -0.83 3.87 -10.39
CA ILE A 214 -0.84 2.54 -9.75
C ILE A 214 -2.23 2.25 -9.17
N TYR A 215 -2.83 3.24 -8.50
CA TYR A 215 -4.18 3.11 -7.96
C TYR A 215 -5.20 2.78 -9.06
N GLN A 216 -5.20 3.52 -10.17
CA GLN A 216 -6.09 3.26 -11.30
C GLN A 216 -5.90 1.85 -11.89
N PHE A 217 -4.65 1.41 -12.04
CA PHE A 217 -4.33 0.07 -12.53
C PHE A 217 -4.88 -1.04 -11.61
N ASN A 218 -4.73 -0.88 -10.29
CA ASN A 218 -5.21 -1.85 -9.32
C ASN A 218 -6.74 -1.94 -9.31
N ILE A 219 -7.44 -0.81 -9.45
CA ILE A 219 -8.91 -0.79 -9.55
C ILE A 219 -9.37 -1.52 -10.81
N LEU A 220 -8.77 -1.24 -11.98
CA LEU A 220 -9.10 -1.90 -13.24
C LEU A 220 -8.87 -3.42 -13.17
N THR A 221 -7.77 -3.83 -12.55
CA THR A 221 -7.44 -5.26 -12.37
C THR A 221 -8.46 -5.95 -11.46
N LYS A 222 -8.82 -5.31 -10.34
CA LYS A 222 -9.87 -5.81 -9.44
C LYS A 222 -11.23 -5.91 -10.14
N GLN A 223 -11.60 -4.92 -10.95
CA GLN A 223 -12.83 -4.94 -11.74
C GLN A 223 -12.87 -6.09 -12.75
N LYS A 224 -11.75 -6.34 -13.46
CA LYS A 224 -11.64 -7.46 -14.39
C LYS A 224 -11.82 -8.80 -13.67
N HIS A 225 -11.13 -8.99 -12.55
CA HIS A 225 -11.24 -10.22 -11.76
C HIS A 225 -12.66 -10.41 -11.19
N LEU A 226 -13.32 -9.33 -10.75
CA LEU A 226 -14.72 -9.35 -10.33
C LEU A 226 -15.66 -9.74 -11.49
N ALA A 227 -15.43 -9.20 -12.69
CA ALA A 227 -16.23 -9.54 -13.87
C ALA A 227 -16.08 -11.02 -14.25
N GLU A 228 -14.85 -11.54 -14.28
CA GLU A 228 -14.57 -12.96 -14.53
C GLU A 228 -15.27 -13.86 -13.51
N LYS A 229 -15.20 -13.52 -12.22
CA LYS A 229 -15.89 -14.25 -11.15
C LYS A 229 -17.41 -14.20 -11.29
N ASN A 230 -17.97 -13.05 -11.67
CA ASN A 230 -19.42 -12.95 -11.91
C ASN A 230 -19.87 -13.81 -13.10
N THR A 231 -19.09 -13.87 -14.18
CA THR A 231 -19.37 -14.78 -15.31
C THR A 231 -19.31 -16.24 -14.88
N GLU A 232 -18.31 -16.63 -14.09
CA GLU A 232 -18.19 -17.99 -13.53
C GLU A 232 -19.40 -18.34 -12.66
N ILE A 233 -19.84 -17.43 -11.79
CA ILE A 233 -21.02 -17.62 -10.94
C ILE A 233 -22.29 -17.78 -11.79
N GLU A 234 -22.46 -16.97 -12.84
CA GLU A 234 -23.66 -17.07 -13.69
C GLU A 234 -23.67 -18.41 -14.45
N GLN A 235 -22.52 -18.88 -14.96
CA GLN A 235 -22.40 -20.21 -15.57
C GLN A 235 -22.74 -21.32 -14.58
N GLN A 236 -22.21 -21.27 -13.35
CA GLN A 236 -22.53 -22.26 -12.31
C GLN A 236 -24.03 -22.25 -11.96
N LYS A 237 -24.65 -21.07 -11.93
CA LYS A 237 -26.09 -20.92 -11.67
C LYS A 237 -26.94 -21.52 -12.79
N GLU A 238 -26.54 -21.32 -14.04
CA GLU A 238 -27.18 -21.98 -15.20
C GLU A 238 -27.06 -23.50 -15.12
N GLU A 239 -25.87 -24.03 -14.80
CA GLU A 239 -25.65 -25.47 -14.63
C GLU A 239 -26.49 -26.06 -13.49
N ILE A 240 -26.54 -25.37 -12.34
CA ILE A 240 -27.35 -25.78 -11.19
C ILE A 240 -28.83 -25.78 -11.57
N SER A 241 -29.30 -24.77 -12.30
CA SER A 241 -30.68 -24.70 -12.77
C SER A 241 -31.02 -25.86 -13.73
N ALA A 242 -30.11 -26.20 -14.64
CA ALA A 242 -30.28 -27.33 -15.54
C ALA A 242 -30.32 -28.67 -14.78
N LYS A 243 -29.39 -28.88 -13.84
CA LYS A 243 -29.37 -30.08 -12.98
C LYS A 243 -30.63 -30.19 -12.12
N ALA A 244 -31.14 -29.08 -11.59
CA ALA A 244 -32.39 -29.05 -10.82
C ALA A 244 -33.59 -29.50 -11.66
N LYS A 245 -33.72 -28.99 -12.90
CA LYS A 245 -34.76 -29.43 -13.83
C LYS A 245 -34.67 -30.92 -14.17
N GLN A 246 -33.44 -31.43 -14.36
CA GLN A 246 -33.23 -32.86 -14.63
C GLN A 246 -33.61 -33.73 -13.42
N LEU A 247 -33.25 -33.31 -12.21
CA LEU A 247 -33.64 -33.96 -10.96
C LEU A 247 -35.15 -34.00 -10.77
N GLU A 248 -35.84 -32.90 -11.10
CA GLU A 248 -37.30 -32.83 -11.05
C GLU A 248 -37.95 -33.83 -12.00
N LYS A 249 -37.46 -33.91 -13.25
CA LYS A 249 -37.92 -34.90 -14.23
C LYS A 249 -37.67 -36.34 -13.76
N GLN A 250 -36.47 -36.64 -13.25
CA GLN A 250 -36.16 -37.97 -12.72
C GLN A 250 -37.05 -38.36 -11.54
N LYS A 251 -37.39 -37.40 -10.68
CA LYS A 251 -38.32 -37.62 -9.56
C LYS A 251 -39.74 -37.94 -10.05
N GLU A 252 -40.21 -37.26 -11.09
CA GLU A 252 -41.50 -37.52 -11.74
C GLU A 252 -41.52 -38.93 -12.36
N GLU A 253 -40.51 -39.28 -13.17
CA GLU A 253 -40.36 -40.62 -13.76
C GLU A 253 -40.32 -41.72 -12.69
N LEU A 254 -39.63 -41.49 -11.56
CA LEU A 254 -39.58 -42.43 -10.45
C LEU A 254 -40.96 -42.59 -9.78
N ALA A 255 -41.71 -41.50 -9.64
CA ALA A 255 -43.05 -41.53 -9.08
C ALA A 255 -44.02 -42.33 -9.98
N ASP A 256 -43.96 -42.11 -11.28
CA ASP A 256 -44.74 -42.85 -12.28
C ASP A 256 -44.39 -44.33 -12.29
N LEU A 257 -43.10 -44.67 -12.26
CA LEU A 257 -42.63 -46.06 -12.19
C LEU A 257 -43.13 -46.75 -10.92
N ASN A 258 -43.12 -46.04 -9.78
CA ASN A 258 -43.60 -46.57 -8.52
C ASN A 258 -45.13 -46.78 -8.53
N ALA A 259 -45.88 -45.85 -9.13
CA ALA A 259 -47.32 -46.00 -9.32
C ALA A 259 -47.65 -47.19 -10.25
N PHE A 260 -46.91 -47.35 -11.35
CA PHE A 260 -47.02 -48.48 -12.25
C PHE A 260 -46.72 -49.81 -11.54
N LYS A 261 -45.60 -49.88 -10.80
CA LYS A 261 -45.23 -51.04 -9.98
C LYS A 261 -46.34 -51.44 -9.02
N ASN A 262 -46.92 -50.48 -8.28
CA ASN A 262 -48.02 -50.75 -7.34
C ASN A 262 -49.26 -51.28 -8.04
N LYS A 263 -49.62 -50.73 -9.20
CA LYS A 263 -50.73 -51.20 -10.03
C LYS A 263 -50.50 -52.64 -10.52
N LEU A 264 -49.29 -52.93 -10.99
CA LEU A 264 -48.88 -54.26 -11.45
C LEU A 264 -48.96 -55.30 -10.33
N PHE A 265 -48.42 -54.98 -9.15
CA PHE A 265 -48.53 -55.87 -7.98
C PHE A 265 -49.98 -56.09 -7.55
N SER A 266 -50.83 -55.07 -7.63
CA SER A 266 -52.26 -55.20 -7.33
C SER A 266 -52.96 -56.16 -8.29
N ILE A 267 -52.72 -56.02 -9.61
CA ILE A 267 -53.26 -56.92 -10.65
C ILE A 267 -52.75 -58.34 -10.43
N ILE A 268 -51.43 -58.52 -10.28
CA ILE A 268 -50.82 -59.84 -10.05
C ILE A 268 -51.40 -60.49 -8.79
N SER A 269 -51.56 -59.73 -7.70
CA SER A 269 -52.12 -60.26 -6.45
C SER A 269 -53.59 -60.65 -6.60
N HIS A 270 -54.37 -59.85 -7.34
CA HIS A 270 -55.76 -60.17 -7.66
C HIS A 270 -55.85 -61.47 -8.47
N ASP A 271 -55.01 -61.60 -9.50
CA ASP A 271 -55.03 -62.74 -10.42
C ASP A 271 -54.41 -64.00 -9.81
N LEU A 272 -53.48 -63.89 -8.85
CA LEU A 272 -52.98 -65.01 -8.04
C LEU A 272 -53.96 -65.47 -6.97
N LYS A 273 -54.80 -64.58 -6.45
CA LYS A 273 -55.76 -64.89 -5.39
C LYS A 273 -56.79 -65.93 -5.85
N SER A 274 -57.25 -65.83 -7.09
CA SER A 274 -58.21 -66.76 -7.69
C SER A 274 -57.71 -68.23 -7.77
N PRO A 275 -56.54 -68.53 -8.38
CA PRO A 275 -55.98 -69.87 -8.39
C PRO A 275 -55.54 -70.34 -7.00
N MET A 276 -55.04 -69.47 -6.11
CA MET A 276 -54.69 -69.86 -4.75
C MET A 276 -55.91 -70.31 -3.93
N TYR A 277 -57.08 -69.69 -4.11
CA TYR A 277 -58.32 -70.19 -3.51
C TYR A 277 -58.76 -71.52 -4.11
N ALA A 278 -58.63 -71.70 -5.42
CA ALA A 278 -58.90 -72.98 -6.06
C ALA A 278 -57.99 -74.09 -5.50
N LEU A 279 -56.68 -73.81 -5.39
CA LEU A 279 -55.68 -74.73 -4.83
C LEU A 279 -55.99 -75.04 -3.35
N ARG A 280 -56.32 -74.02 -2.56
CA ARG A 280 -56.67 -74.18 -1.14
C ARG A 280 -57.92 -75.04 -0.98
N ASN A 281 -58.96 -74.80 -1.78
CA ASN A 281 -60.18 -75.59 -1.74
C ASN A 281 -59.90 -77.04 -2.17
N LEU A 282 -59.03 -77.25 -3.16
CA LEU A 282 -58.60 -78.57 -3.62
C LEU A 282 -57.85 -79.33 -2.50
N PHE A 283 -56.88 -78.70 -1.84
CA PHE A 283 -56.19 -79.28 -0.69
C PHE A 283 -57.11 -79.50 0.52
N GLN A 284 -58.08 -78.62 0.78
CA GLN A 284 -59.08 -78.82 1.84
C GLN A 284 -59.98 -80.02 1.54
N HIS A 285 -60.42 -80.20 0.29
CA HIS A 285 -61.15 -81.40 -0.12
C HIS A 285 -60.28 -82.66 0.01
N MET A 286 -59.02 -82.63 -0.44
CA MET A 286 -58.09 -83.76 -0.25
C MET A 286 -57.75 -84.07 1.21
N HIS A 287 -57.90 -83.12 2.14
CA HIS A 287 -57.66 -83.36 3.57
C HIS A 287 -58.92 -83.81 4.32
N GLN A 288 -60.12 -83.40 3.85
CA GLN A 288 -61.40 -83.85 4.41
C GLN A 288 -61.81 -85.24 3.92
N TYR A 289 -61.36 -85.64 2.73
CA TYR A 289 -61.42 -87.01 2.25
C TYR A 289 -60.03 -87.62 2.43
N ASP A 290 -59.82 -88.47 3.44
CA ASP A 290 -58.58 -89.24 3.63
C ASP A 290 -58.43 -90.23 2.46
N LEU A 291 -58.02 -89.73 1.29
CA LEU A 291 -57.92 -90.48 0.04
C LEU A 291 -56.59 -91.24 0.04
N PRO A 292 -56.63 -92.59 0.11
CA PRO A 292 -55.44 -93.39 -0.16
C PRO A 292 -55.09 -93.23 -1.64
N ALA A 293 -53.81 -93.37 -1.96
CA ALA A 293 -53.17 -93.01 -3.23
C ALA A 293 -53.58 -93.85 -4.47
N GLU A 294 -54.83 -94.28 -4.59
CA GLU A 294 -55.39 -94.84 -5.81
C GLU A 294 -56.63 -94.04 -6.19
N GLU A 295 -56.55 -93.46 -7.40
CA GLU A 295 -57.59 -92.68 -8.08
C GLU A 295 -57.59 -91.17 -7.78
N VAL A 296 -56.57 -90.54 -8.40
CA VAL A 296 -56.51 -89.21 -9.04
C VAL A 296 -57.45 -88.12 -8.53
#